data_AF-A0A3B9AK18-F1
#
_entry.id   AF-A0A3B9AK18-F1
#
_cell.length_a   1.000
_cell.length_b   1.000
_cell.length_c   1.000
_cell.angle_alpha   90.00
_cell.angle_beta   90.00
_cell.angle_gamma   90.00
#
_symmetry.space_group_name_H-M   'P 1'
#
loop_
_entity.id
_entity.type
_entity.pdbx_description
1 polymer ?
#
loop_
_entity_poly.entity_id
_entity_poly.type
_entity_poly.pdbx_seq_one_letter_code
_entity_poly.pdbx_strand_id
1 'polypeptide(L)'
;MKSVFYSFISLKHFLLLFALLGTASVAFAQANKATLSVQGVLTKSDGTAVDDGNDYKLTFRLWDDASSTDNIHKVHQELIENITVVGGVYSVVLGLDDTQPLNAAFNKTYWLGVSVGTSSIELLPRPRLTHAPYALGLVGQNNTFPSTGPVIGDAFRARGGDPIGGQGPDGNGFSFKPGGDEGGGMFSRGANNIELWAGGQERMQLNNAQNELYGQTVNFGPFISNDLTINGNQQINGSSNISLHQTVQGWHTVNGFSKINANQEVTGFSTIGANQTVNGSSFTKGFNRAASWFDNSGFTFNYTLQGGIDDTDSGLFGKQDGIVQIRSNGSVVAEFSPPQGYTNQCCNTLSAIKLYGIQKGPDNPEVEWDEQTGHLQVDNSSRRLKRNINPLTDNYRLILKAQPKLYNRIGYPDERVELGYIAEEFDSIGLTRLVHYNGSGEITGVNYKKVSIYLNEVVKDHELEIEKMKAEIAALQAENNGLKAQNSSLQTANADLSKQQNAFSGQLENLLRRIQALESSSTGK
;
A
#
# COMPACT_ATOMS: atom_id res chain seq x y z
N MET A 1 -100.44 17.93 -0.43
CA MET A 1 -101.53 18.71 -1.07
C MET A 1 -101.04 19.10 -2.46
N LYS A 2 -101.60 18.57 -3.55
CA LYS A 2 -102.65 19.24 -4.36
C LYS A 2 -102.26 20.71 -4.65
N SER A 3 -102.19 21.25 -5.86
CA SER A 3 -102.80 20.88 -7.14
C SER A 3 -102.45 21.97 -8.17
N VAL A 4 -102.08 21.57 -9.39
CA VAL A 4 -102.56 22.05 -10.70
C VAL A 4 -102.46 23.54 -11.06
N PHE A 5 -101.75 23.83 -12.16
CA PHE A 5 -102.28 24.63 -13.29
C PHE A 5 -101.70 24.10 -14.62
N TYR A 6 -102.56 23.50 -15.44
CA TYR A 6 -102.31 23.10 -16.82
C TYR A 6 -102.49 24.31 -17.75
N SER A 7 -101.56 24.53 -18.68
CA SER A 7 -101.77 25.39 -19.85
C SER A 7 -102.06 24.53 -21.07
N PHE A 8 -103.19 24.82 -21.70
CA PHE A 8 -103.74 24.14 -22.87
C PHE A 8 -102.87 24.39 -24.11
N ILE A 9 -102.09 23.40 -24.54
CA ILE A 9 -101.72 23.27 -25.95
C ILE A 9 -102.82 22.46 -26.64
N SER A 10 -103.50 23.13 -27.55
CA SER A 10 -104.61 22.65 -28.38
C SER A 10 -104.42 21.23 -28.90
N LEU A 11 -105.43 20.39 -28.65
CA LEU A 11 -105.63 19.00 -29.09
C LEU A 11 -105.39 18.78 -30.61
N LYS A 12 -105.41 19.85 -31.41
CA LYS A 12 -105.09 19.82 -32.85
C LYS A 12 -103.58 19.65 -33.14
N HIS A 13 -102.68 20.01 -32.21
CA HIS A 13 -101.23 19.84 -32.39
C HIS A 13 -100.74 18.49 -31.86
N PHE A 14 -101.44 17.89 -30.90
CA PHE A 14 -101.14 16.53 -30.41
C PHE A 14 -101.62 15.45 -31.40
N LEU A 15 -102.77 15.66 -32.07
CA LEU A 15 -103.21 14.78 -33.17
C LEU A 15 -102.34 14.91 -34.44
N LEU A 16 -101.64 16.03 -34.63
CA LEU A 16 -100.69 16.21 -35.75
C LEU A 16 -99.32 15.55 -35.46
N LEU A 17 -98.93 15.46 -34.19
CA LEU A 17 -97.69 14.80 -33.76
C LEU A 17 -97.87 13.28 -33.50
N PHE A 18 -99.10 12.86 -33.15
CA PHE A 18 -99.52 11.47 -33.01
C PHE A 18 -100.15 10.87 -34.31
N ALA A 19 -100.13 11.64 -35.40
CA ALA A 19 -99.90 11.16 -36.77
C ALA A 19 -98.40 11.31 -37.08
N LEU A 20 -97.52 11.00 -36.13
CA LEU A 20 -97.04 9.63 -35.93
C LEU A 20 -96.98 8.95 -37.29
N LEU A 21 -95.81 8.99 -37.92
CA LEU A 21 -94.76 8.02 -37.59
C LEU A 21 -95.23 6.56 -37.79
N GLY A 22 -96.36 6.36 -38.49
CA GLY A 22 -96.86 5.10 -39.02
C GLY A 22 -96.91 5.05 -40.55
N THR A 23 -96.50 6.12 -41.26
CA THR A 23 -96.30 6.08 -42.72
C THR A 23 -94.84 5.80 -43.05
N ALA A 24 -94.59 4.51 -43.24
CA ALA A 24 -93.73 3.97 -44.28
C ALA A 24 -92.30 4.54 -44.35
N SER A 25 -91.43 3.89 -43.60
CA SER A 25 -90.12 3.47 -44.07
C SER A 25 -90.17 2.92 -45.51
N VAL A 26 -89.98 3.75 -46.53
CA VAL A 26 -89.40 3.38 -47.84
C VAL A 26 -89.11 4.64 -48.68
N ALA A 27 -88.02 4.60 -49.44
CA ALA A 27 -87.41 5.64 -50.29
C ALA A 27 -86.59 6.68 -49.49
N PHE A 28 -85.25 6.60 -49.41
CA PHE A 28 -84.27 6.28 -50.44
C PHE A 28 -83.22 5.30 -49.94
N ALA A 29 -83.44 4.01 -50.19
CA ALA A 29 -82.36 3.11 -50.56
C ALA A 29 -82.47 2.93 -52.08
N GLN A 30 -82.05 3.93 -52.86
CA GLN A 30 -81.53 3.63 -54.20
C GLN A 30 -80.15 3.03 -53.98
N ALA A 31 -80.13 1.80 -53.46
CA ALA A 31 -78.97 0.95 -53.59
C ALA A 31 -78.70 0.84 -55.10
N ASN A 32 -77.44 0.99 -55.49
CA ASN A 32 -76.98 0.74 -56.85
C ASN A 32 -77.43 -0.67 -57.26
N LYS A 33 -78.59 -0.76 -57.92
CA LYS A 33 -79.15 -2.04 -58.36
C LYS A 33 -78.21 -2.58 -59.42
N ALA A 34 -77.83 -3.85 -59.28
CA ALA A 34 -77.07 -4.52 -60.32
C ALA A 34 -77.95 -4.59 -61.57
N THR A 35 -77.53 -3.90 -62.64
CA THR A 35 -78.18 -3.95 -63.95
C THR A 35 -77.20 -4.50 -64.98
N LEU A 36 -77.69 -5.29 -65.93
CA LEU A 36 -76.85 -5.86 -66.99
C LEU A 36 -77.34 -5.41 -68.37
N SER A 37 -76.53 -4.61 -69.07
CA SER A 37 -76.83 -4.24 -70.46
C SER A 37 -76.58 -5.42 -71.41
N VAL A 38 -77.56 -5.73 -72.26
CA VAL A 38 -77.53 -6.81 -73.24
C VAL A 38 -77.92 -6.27 -74.62
N GLN A 39 -77.12 -6.59 -75.63
CA GLN A 39 -77.38 -6.21 -77.02
C GLN A 39 -77.23 -7.43 -77.93
N GLY A 40 -78.03 -7.48 -78.99
CA GLY A 40 -78.00 -8.56 -79.96
C GLY A 40 -78.69 -8.22 -81.27
N VAL A 41 -78.60 -9.14 -82.24
CA VAL A 41 -79.26 -9.02 -83.55
C VAL A 41 -80.21 -10.21 -83.73
N LEU A 42 -81.46 -9.93 -84.07
CA LEU A 42 -82.47 -10.90 -84.47
C LEU A 42 -82.48 -11.02 -85.99
N THR A 43 -82.38 -12.25 -86.47
CA THR A 43 -82.43 -12.59 -87.89
C THR A 43 -83.52 -13.62 -88.16
N LYS A 44 -84.10 -13.57 -89.36
CA LYS A 44 -84.96 -14.62 -89.92
C LYS A 44 -84.11 -15.85 -90.24
N SER A 45 -84.75 -16.99 -90.52
CA SER A 45 -84.04 -18.25 -90.83
C SER A 45 -83.17 -18.18 -92.09
N ASP A 46 -83.37 -17.20 -92.95
CA ASP A 46 -82.55 -16.93 -94.14
C ASP A 46 -81.33 -16.02 -93.86
N GLY A 47 -81.15 -15.59 -92.61
CA GLY A 47 -80.06 -14.71 -92.18
C GLY A 47 -80.33 -13.21 -92.40
N THR A 48 -81.47 -12.83 -92.98
CA THR A 48 -81.86 -11.43 -93.09
C THR A 48 -82.35 -10.89 -91.74
N ALA A 49 -82.25 -9.58 -91.51
CA ALA A 49 -82.79 -8.96 -90.31
C ALA A 49 -84.31 -9.18 -90.20
N VAL A 50 -84.80 -9.33 -88.98
CA VAL A 50 -86.25 -9.23 -88.73
C VAL A 50 -86.75 -7.81 -89.02
N ASP A 51 -88.04 -7.66 -89.33
CA ASP A 51 -88.61 -6.37 -89.71
C ASP A 51 -88.61 -5.41 -88.52
N ASP A 52 -88.46 -4.10 -88.79
CA ASP A 52 -88.49 -3.09 -87.73
C ASP A 52 -89.85 -3.08 -87.02
N GLY A 53 -89.83 -3.04 -85.69
CA GLY A 53 -91.03 -3.12 -84.87
C GLY A 53 -90.77 -2.83 -83.38
N ASN A 54 -91.84 -2.55 -82.63
CA ASN A 54 -91.78 -2.23 -81.20
C ASN A 54 -92.59 -3.20 -80.32
N ASP A 55 -92.93 -4.36 -80.86
CA ASP A 55 -93.80 -5.38 -80.25
C ASP A 55 -93.08 -6.72 -80.06
N TYR A 56 -91.76 -6.78 -80.29
CA TYR A 56 -90.98 -7.99 -80.05
C TYR A 56 -90.97 -8.37 -78.57
N LYS A 57 -91.17 -9.65 -78.29
CA LYS A 57 -91.07 -10.23 -76.95
C LYS A 57 -89.83 -11.11 -76.88
N LEU A 58 -88.91 -10.84 -75.96
CA LEU A 58 -87.73 -11.67 -75.72
C LEU A 58 -87.67 -12.07 -74.25
N THR A 59 -87.38 -13.34 -73.99
CA THR A 59 -87.04 -13.81 -72.64
C THR A 59 -85.54 -14.03 -72.53
N PHE A 60 -84.90 -13.34 -71.59
CA PHE A 60 -83.47 -13.47 -71.28
C PHE A 60 -83.28 -14.38 -70.08
N ARG A 61 -82.24 -15.21 -70.11
CA ARG A 61 -81.86 -16.09 -69.00
C ARG A 61 -80.37 -16.02 -68.76
N LEU A 62 -79.97 -16.02 -67.50
CA LEU A 62 -78.57 -16.26 -67.13
C LEU A 62 -78.43 -17.67 -66.58
N TRP A 63 -77.46 -18.39 -67.13
CA TRP A 63 -77.15 -19.76 -66.79
C TRP A 63 -75.77 -19.85 -66.17
N ASP A 64 -75.58 -20.68 -65.15
CA ASP A 64 -74.24 -21.00 -64.63
C ASP A 64 -73.63 -22.28 -65.26
N ASP A 65 -74.31 -22.82 -66.27
CA ASP A 65 -73.81 -23.87 -67.17
C ASP A 65 -74.17 -23.52 -68.63
N ALA A 66 -73.21 -23.73 -69.55
CA ALA A 66 -73.33 -23.34 -70.96
C ALA A 66 -74.41 -24.13 -71.74
N SER A 67 -74.75 -25.33 -71.29
CA SER A 67 -75.49 -26.34 -72.07
C SER A 67 -76.67 -26.98 -71.34
N SER A 68 -76.77 -26.79 -70.02
CA SER A 68 -77.83 -27.38 -69.21
C SER A 68 -79.22 -26.86 -69.60
N THR A 69 -80.20 -27.77 -69.62
CA THR A 69 -81.63 -27.46 -69.76
C THR A 69 -82.37 -27.51 -68.42
N ASP A 70 -81.67 -27.80 -67.31
CA ASP A 70 -82.26 -27.90 -65.98
C ASP A 70 -82.39 -26.52 -65.31
N ASN A 71 -83.59 -26.19 -64.83
CA ASN A 71 -83.87 -24.91 -64.17
C ASN A 71 -82.98 -24.63 -62.95
N ILE A 72 -82.34 -25.62 -62.31
CA ILE A 72 -81.39 -25.37 -61.21
C ILE A 72 -80.19 -24.50 -61.64
N HIS A 73 -79.81 -24.56 -62.91
CA HIS A 73 -78.70 -23.81 -63.48
C HIS A 73 -79.12 -22.44 -64.01
N LYS A 74 -80.43 -22.14 -64.00
CA LYS A 74 -80.97 -20.86 -64.43
C LYS A 74 -80.99 -19.90 -63.23
N VAL A 75 -80.01 -19.01 -63.21
CA VAL A 75 -79.77 -18.05 -62.11
C VAL A 75 -80.62 -16.78 -62.25
N HIS A 76 -80.99 -16.44 -63.49
CA HIS A 76 -81.88 -15.32 -63.77
C HIS A 76 -82.82 -15.65 -64.93
N GLN A 77 -84.03 -15.11 -64.90
CA GLN A 77 -84.94 -15.11 -66.03
C GLN A 77 -85.72 -13.80 -66.04
N GLU A 78 -85.76 -13.14 -67.20
CA GLU A 78 -86.47 -11.87 -67.37
C GLU A 78 -87.18 -11.85 -68.72
N LEU A 79 -88.50 -11.71 -68.70
CA LEU A 79 -89.30 -11.45 -69.90
C LEU A 79 -89.40 -9.94 -70.10
N ILE A 80 -88.99 -9.46 -71.26
CA ILE A 80 -89.17 -8.07 -71.67
C ILE A 80 -90.12 -8.04 -72.86
N GLU A 81 -91.25 -7.36 -72.67
CA GLU A 81 -92.25 -7.12 -73.71
C GLU A 81 -92.00 -5.79 -74.42
N ASN A 82 -92.46 -5.66 -75.66
CA ASN A 82 -92.39 -4.42 -76.47
C ASN A 82 -90.96 -3.93 -76.74
N ILE A 83 -90.05 -4.84 -77.05
CA ILE A 83 -88.68 -4.51 -77.41
C ILE A 83 -88.69 -3.86 -78.80
N THR A 84 -88.10 -2.67 -78.88
CA THR A 84 -87.88 -2.00 -80.17
C THR A 84 -86.69 -2.62 -80.88
N VAL A 85 -86.93 -3.07 -82.11
CA VAL A 85 -85.92 -3.65 -83.00
C VAL A 85 -85.85 -2.79 -84.25
N VAL A 86 -84.64 -2.34 -84.60
CA VAL A 86 -84.35 -1.54 -85.80
C VAL A 86 -83.16 -2.17 -86.53
N GLY A 87 -83.34 -2.51 -87.81
CA GLY A 87 -82.35 -3.25 -88.61
C GLY A 87 -82.01 -4.61 -88.01
N GLY A 88 -82.93 -5.24 -87.27
CA GLY A 88 -82.71 -6.46 -86.51
C GLY A 88 -81.98 -6.28 -85.17
N VAL A 89 -81.49 -5.09 -84.81
CA VAL A 89 -80.73 -4.88 -83.57
C VAL A 89 -81.65 -4.54 -82.40
N TYR A 90 -81.40 -5.13 -81.22
CA TYR A 90 -82.02 -4.74 -79.95
C TYR A 90 -80.96 -4.39 -78.89
N SER A 91 -81.35 -3.53 -77.95
CA SER A 91 -80.59 -3.19 -76.75
C SER A 91 -81.52 -3.12 -75.56
N VAL A 92 -81.24 -3.93 -74.54
CA VAL A 92 -82.03 -4.00 -73.30
C VAL A 92 -81.13 -3.97 -72.08
N VAL A 93 -81.70 -3.69 -70.92
CA VAL A 93 -81.00 -3.74 -69.64
C VAL A 93 -81.79 -4.64 -68.69
N LEU A 94 -81.16 -5.72 -68.24
CA LEU A 94 -81.75 -6.67 -67.30
C LEU A 94 -81.67 -6.12 -65.87
N GLY A 95 -82.69 -6.43 -65.07
CA GLY A 95 -82.80 -6.01 -63.67
C GLY A 95 -83.30 -4.58 -63.48
N LEU A 96 -83.86 -3.94 -64.52
CA LEU A 96 -84.55 -2.66 -64.40
C LEU A 96 -85.96 -2.81 -63.80
N ASP A 97 -86.62 -3.92 -64.08
CA ASP A 97 -87.94 -4.24 -63.54
C ASP A 97 -87.81 -4.75 -62.10
N ASP A 98 -88.42 -4.01 -61.16
CA ASP A 98 -88.40 -4.36 -59.74
C ASP A 98 -89.10 -5.68 -59.43
N THR A 99 -89.95 -6.17 -60.34
CA THR A 99 -90.59 -7.49 -60.21
C THR A 99 -89.67 -8.64 -60.65
N GLN A 100 -88.56 -8.33 -61.35
CA GLN A 100 -87.58 -9.30 -61.87
C GLN A 100 -86.13 -8.81 -61.62
N PRO A 101 -85.69 -8.63 -60.35
CA PRO A 101 -84.35 -8.12 -60.04
C PRO A 101 -83.25 -9.10 -60.45
N LEU A 102 -82.10 -8.56 -60.88
CA LEU A 102 -80.95 -9.37 -61.29
C LEU A 102 -80.28 -10.04 -60.09
N ASN A 103 -80.47 -11.36 -59.95
CA ASN A 103 -80.01 -12.13 -58.77
C ASN A 103 -78.62 -12.78 -58.93
N ALA A 104 -77.92 -12.57 -60.05
CA ALA A 104 -76.61 -13.17 -60.27
C ALA A 104 -75.53 -12.51 -59.38
N ALA A 105 -74.77 -13.32 -58.63
CA ALA A 105 -73.74 -12.84 -57.71
C ALA A 105 -72.41 -12.46 -58.37
N PHE A 106 -72.26 -12.74 -59.68
CA PHE A 106 -71.04 -12.46 -60.47
C PHE A 106 -69.72 -12.97 -59.83
N ASN A 107 -69.77 -14.08 -59.11
CA ASN A 107 -68.62 -14.76 -58.50
C ASN A 107 -68.21 -16.05 -59.24
N LYS A 108 -68.88 -16.37 -60.36
CA LYS A 108 -68.64 -17.54 -61.22
C LYS A 108 -69.01 -17.24 -62.67
N THR A 109 -68.59 -18.07 -63.62
CA THR A 109 -68.90 -17.89 -65.06
C THR A 109 -70.40 -18.00 -65.35
N TYR A 110 -70.96 -17.09 -66.15
CA TYR A 110 -72.36 -17.10 -66.58
C TYR A 110 -72.50 -17.06 -68.11
N TRP A 111 -73.60 -17.63 -68.63
CA TRP A 111 -73.98 -17.66 -70.05
C TRP A 111 -75.36 -17.05 -70.27
N LEU A 112 -75.53 -16.29 -71.34
CA LEU A 112 -76.78 -15.62 -71.70
C LEU A 112 -77.60 -16.49 -72.68
N GLY A 113 -78.82 -16.82 -72.31
CA GLY A 113 -79.79 -17.48 -73.19
C GLY A 113 -80.95 -16.55 -73.56
N VAL A 114 -81.48 -16.68 -74.77
CA VAL A 114 -82.53 -15.81 -75.32
C VAL A 114 -83.58 -16.63 -76.06
N SER A 115 -84.87 -16.41 -75.77
CA SER A 115 -86.00 -16.99 -76.52
C SER A 115 -86.84 -15.88 -77.15
N VAL A 116 -87.39 -16.12 -78.35
CA VAL A 116 -88.18 -15.13 -79.11
C VAL A 116 -89.68 -15.46 -79.07
N GLY A 117 -90.51 -14.43 -78.88
CA GLY A 117 -91.96 -14.53 -78.83
C GLY A 117 -92.44 -15.34 -77.62
N THR A 118 -93.46 -16.16 -77.83
CA THR A 118 -93.97 -17.11 -76.84
C THR A 118 -93.32 -18.49 -76.95
N SER A 119 -92.26 -18.63 -77.75
CA SER A 119 -91.55 -19.90 -77.92
C SER A 119 -90.79 -20.27 -76.66
N SER A 120 -90.92 -21.53 -76.23
CA SER A 120 -90.07 -22.11 -75.19
C SER A 120 -88.70 -22.56 -75.73
N ILE A 121 -88.48 -22.47 -77.04
CA ILE A 121 -87.20 -22.81 -77.67
C ILE A 121 -86.23 -21.64 -77.47
N GLU A 122 -85.07 -21.94 -76.90
CA GLU A 122 -83.98 -20.99 -76.68
C GLU A 122 -83.03 -20.98 -77.88
N LEU A 123 -82.58 -19.79 -78.27
CA LEU A 123 -81.57 -19.61 -79.30
C LEU A 123 -80.22 -20.11 -78.76
N LEU A 124 -79.65 -21.08 -79.46
CA LEU A 124 -78.34 -21.67 -79.15
C LEU A 124 -77.31 -21.27 -80.22
N PRO A 125 -76.01 -21.17 -79.88
CA PRO A 125 -75.41 -21.36 -78.55
C PRO A 125 -75.57 -20.13 -77.63
N ARG A 126 -75.53 -20.35 -76.30
CA ARG A 126 -75.55 -19.28 -75.29
C ARG A 126 -74.18 -18.58 -75.20
N PRO A 127 -74.04 -17.27 -75.50
CA PRO A 127 -72.78 -16.57 -75.33
C PRO A 127 -72.38 -16.44 -73.84
N ARG A 128 -71.08 -16.60 -73.54
CA ARG A 128 -70.49 -16.42 -72.20
C ARG A 128 -70.37 -14.94 -71.86
N LEU A 129 -70.75 -14.54 -70.64
CA LEU A 129 -70.47 -13.19 -70.13
C LEU A 129 -68.96 -12.99 -69.90
N THR A 130 -68.45 -11.80 -70.22
CA THR A 130 -67.03 -11.42 -70.06
C THR A 130 -66.82 -10.65 -68.75
N HIS A 131 -65.75 -9.87 -68.62
CA HIS A 131 -65.26 -9.35 -67.33
C HIS A 131 -66.09 -8.22 -66.71
N ALA A 132 -66.83 -7.44 -67.50
CA ALA A 132 -67.51 -6.24 -67.00
C ALA A 132 -68.47 -6.50 -65.82
N PRO A 133 -69.28 -7.58 -65.82
CA PRO A 133 -70.15 -7.90 -64.68
C PRO A 133 -69.40 -8.35 -63.41
N TYR A 134 -68.14 -8.81 -63.50
CA TYR A 134 -67.37 -9.35 -62.37
C TYR A 134 -66.69 -8.28 -61.50
N ALA A 135 -66.46 -7.08 -62.03
CA ALA A 135 -65.93 -5.95 -61.25
C ALA A 135 -66.90 -5.50 -60.13
N LEU A 136 -68.18 -5.85 -60.24
CA LEU A 136 -69.21 -5.57 -59.23
C LEU A 136 -68.99 -6.32 -57.91
N GLY A 137 -68.20 -7.41 -57.90
CA GLY A 137 -67.91 -8.21 -56.70
C GLY A 137 -66.94 -7.56 -55.69
N LEU A 138 -66.32 -6.41 -56.02
CA LEU A 138 -65.33 -5.71 -55.16
C LEU A 138 -65.92 -4.62 -54.23
N VAL A 139 -67.23 -4.39 -54.25
CA VAL A 139 -67.88 -3.34 -53.44
C VAL A 139 -68.37 -3.94 -52.11
N GLY A 140 -67.53 -3.90 -51.06
CA GLY A 140 -67.88 -4.32 -49.69
C GLY A 140 -67.15 -3.51 -48.61
N GLN A 141 -67.81 -3.27 -47.45
CA GLN A 141 -67.34 -2.40 -46.35
C GLN A 141 -66.21 -3.00 -45.48
N ASN A 142 -65.88 -4.28 -45.62
CA ASN A 142 -64.86 -4.96 -44.82
C ASN A 142 -63.77 -5.56 -45.71
N ASN A 143 -62.88 -4.72 -46.25
CA ASN A 143 -61.74 -5.20 -47.02
C ASN A 143 -60.58 -5.55 -46.09
N THR A 144 -60.31 -6.84 -45.91
CA THR A 144 -59.09 -7.33 -45.22
C THR A 144 -57.92 -7.30 -46.19
N PHE A 145 -56.94 -6.42 -45.95
CA PHE A 145 -55.71 -6.36 -46.72
C PHE A 145 -54.48 -6.70 -45.87
N PRO A 146 -53.68 -7.71 -46.26
CA PRO A 146 -53.93 -8.68 -47.32
C PRO A 146 -54.81 -9.82 -46.76
N SER A 147 -55.59 -10.47 -47.62
CA SER A 147 -56.34 -11.65 -47.20
C SER A 147 -55.43 -12.85 -46.88
N THR A 148 -54.18 -12.86 -47.35
CA THR A 148 -53.05 -13.73 -46.92
C THR A 148 -51.70 -13.12 -47.30
N GLY A 149 -50.62 -13.46 -46.58
CA GLY A 149 -49.23 -13.08 -46.91
C GLY A 149 -48.69 -11.80 -46.25
N PRO A 150 -47.35 -11.58 -46.24
CA PRO A 150 -46.75 -10.38 -45.67
C PRO A 150 -46.99 -9.15 -46.56
N VAL A 151 -47.38 -8.02 -45.94
CA VAL A 151 -47.42 -6.71 -46.61
C VAL A 151 -46.02 -6.10 -46.56
N ILE A 152 -45.43 -5.85 -47.73
CA ILE A 152 -44.26 -4.98 -47.85
C ILE A 152 -44.79 -3.58 -48.13
N GLY A 153 -44.94 -2.77 -47.07
CA GLY A 153 -45.34 -1.36 -47.18
C GLY A 153 -44.12 -0.45 -47.08
N ASP A 154 -44.12 0.64 -47.85
CA ASP A 154 -43.05 1.65 -47.85
C ASP A 154 -42.98 2.41 -46.51
N ALA A 155 -44.13 2.59 -45.85
CA ALA A 155 -44.23 3.08 -44.47
C ALA A 155 -45.50 2.57 -43.78
N PHE A 156 -45.42 2.24 -42.50
CA PHE A 156 -46.58 2.05 -41.63
C PHE A 156 -46.83 3.34 -40.85
N ARG A 157 -47.85 4.12 -41.23
CA ARG A 157 -48.33 5.25 -40.41
C ARG A 157 -49.49 4.77 -39.55
N ALA A 158 -49.21 4.41 -38.30
CA ALA A 158 -50.26 4.32 -37.29
C ALA A 158 -50.76 5.74 -36.97
N ARG A 159 -52.07 5.94 -36.92
CA ARG A 159 -52.63 7.16 -36.31
C ARG A 159 -52.29 7.11 -34.82
N GLY A 160 -51.70 8.17 -34.26
CA GLY A 160 -51.55 8.30 -32.82
C GLY A 160 -52.91 8.10 -32.17
N GLY A 161 -53.00 7.18 -31.20
CA GLY A 161 -54.23 6.92 -30.47
C GLY A 161 -54.58 8.07 -29.52
N ASP A 162 -55.85 8.17 -29.15
CA ASP A 162 -56.30 9.13 -28.13
C ASP A 162 -55.63 8.85 -26.77
N PRO A 163 -55.31 9.89 -25.96
CA PRO A 163 -54.75 9.71 -24.63
C PRO A 163 -55.68 8.86 -23.76
N ILE A 164 -55.20 7.71 -23.30
CA ILE A 164 -55.86 6.96 -22.22
C ILE A 164 -55.64 7.74 -20.92
N GLY A 165 -56.73 7.97 -20.18
CA GLY A 165 -56.81 8.91 -19.08
C GLY A 165 -55.68 8.80 -18.04
N GLY A 166 -54.92 9.90 -17.91
CA GLY A 166 -54.65 10.47 -16.59
C GLY A 166 -53.31 10.22 -15.93
N GLN A 167 -52.35 9.47 -16.49
CA GLN A 167 -51.03 9.32 -15.84
C GLN A 167 -49.79 9.38 -16.75
N GLY A 168 -49.96 9.54 -18.08
CA GLY A 168 -48.87 9.89 -18.99
C GLY A 168 -48.94 11.36 -19.41
N PRO A 169 -47.87 12.16 -19.34
CA PRO A 169 -47.89 13.55 -19.80
C PRO A 169 -47.99 13.59 -21.33
N ASP A 170 -49.03 14.27 -21.82
CA ASP A 170 -49.22 14.75 -23.19
C ASP A 170 -49.60 13.74 -24.29
N GLY A 171 -50.03 12.52 -23.95
CA GLY A 171 -50.85 11.70 -24.86
C GLY A 171 -50.21 11.21 -26.17
N ASN A 172 -48.89 11.24 -26.31
CA ASN A 172 -48.17 10.81 -27.51
C ASN A 172 -47.37 9.51 -27.26
N GLY A 173 -48.06 8.38 -27.12
CA GLY A 173 -47.40 7.08 -26.88
C GLY A 173 -48.14 5.85 -27.41
N PHE A 174 -47.39 4.78 -27.65
CA PHE A 174 -47.94 3.47 -28.01
C PHE A 174 -48.16 2.64 -26.74
N SER A 175 -49.43 2.39 -26.38
CA SER A 175 -49.80 1.39 -25.37
C SER A 175 -50.02 0.03 -26.03
N PHE A 176 -49.36 -1.04 -25.55
CA PHE A 176 -49.58 -2.39 -26.08
C PHE A 176 -50.87 -3.00 -25.47
N LYS A 177 -51.90 -3.33 -26.27
CA LYS A 177 -53.11 -4.05 -25.79
C LYS A 177 -53.68 -5.07 -26.81
N PRO A 178 -54.38 -6.15 -26.34
CA PRO A 178 -55.27 -6.20 -25.16
C PRO A 178 -54.75 -7.02 -23.96
N GLY A 179 -54.86 -6.44 -22.75
CA GLY A 179 -54.48 -7.03 -21.45
C GLY A 179 -53.67 -6.10 -20.52
N GLY A 180 -53.09 -5.01 -21.05
CA GLY A 180 -52.19 -4.10 -20.31
C GLY A 180 -52.82 -3.29 -19.18
N ASP A 181 -52.00 -2.89 -18.21
CA ASP A 181 -52.36 -1.95 -17.16
C ASP A 181 -52.33 -0.49 -17.68
N GLU A 182 -52.73 0.47 -16.86
CA GLU A 182 -52.69 1.91 -17.18
C GLU A 182 -51.27 2.50 -17.06
N GLY A 183 -50.27 1.67 -16.74
CA GLY A 183 -48.95 2.12 -16.29
C GLY A 183 -47.79 1.84 -17.23
N GLY A 184 -47.99 1.10 -18.34
CA GLY A 184 -46.92 0.65 -19.23
C GLY A 184 -47.02 1.16 -20.68
N GLY A 185 -45.91 1.62 -21.26
CA GLY A 185 -45.87 2.04 -22.67
C GLY A 185 -44.57 2.75 -23.08
N MET A 186 -44.48 3.09 -24.37
CA MET A 186 -43.40 3.94 -24.92
C MET A 186 -43.97 5.29 -25.36
N PHE A 187 -43.38 6.37 -24.88
CA PHE A 187 -43.86 7.74 -25.02
C PHE A 187 -42.79 8.66 -25.60
N SER A 188 -43.22 9.74 -26.27
CA SER A 188 -42.33 10.79 -26.77
C SER A 188 -42.91 12.15 -26.40
N ARG A 189 -42.33 12.82 -25.39
CA ARG A 189 -42.77 14.14 -24.91
C ARG A 189 -42.23 15.33 -25.72
N GLY A 190 -41.33 15.09 -26.67
CA GLY A 190 -40.71 16.14 -27.48
C GLY A 190 -39.79 15.58 -28.55
N ALA A 191 -39.26 16.46 -29.41
CA ALA A 191 -38.32 16.06 -30.45
C ALA A 191 -37.06 15.41 -29.81
N ASN A 192 -36.69 14.22 -30.28
CA ASN A 192 -35.53 13.45 -29.83
C ASN A 192 -35.58 12.96 -28.37
N ASN A 193 -36.78 12.76 -27.80
CA ASN A 193 -36.94 12.15 -26.48
C ASN A 193 -37.79 10.88 -26.58
N ILE A 194 -37.28 9.76 -26.08
CA ILE A 194 -37.98 8.48 -26.00
C ILE A 194 -38.02 8.05 -24.54
N GLU A 195 -39.21 7.77 -24.03
CA GLU A 195 -39.43 7.34 -22.66
C GLU A 195 -40.09 5.97 -22.62
N LEU A 196 -39.61 5.10 -21.73
CA LEU A 196 -40.23 3.81 -21.44
C LEU A 196 -40.81 3.84 -20.03
N TRP A 197 -42.11 3.57 -19.95
CA TRP A 197 -42.88 3.59 -18.72
C TRP A 197 -43.34 2.18 -18.37
N ALA A 198 -43.33 1.84 -17.09
CA ALA A 198 -43.93 0.61 -16.57
C ALA A 198 -44.45 0.84 -15.14
N GLY A 199 -45.64 0.30 -14.83
CA GLY A 199 -46.25 0.44 -13.51
C GLY A 199 -46.52 1.89 -13.08
N GLY A 200 -46.74 2.79 -14.05
CA GLY A 200 -47.02 4.21 -13.78
C GLY A 200 -45.78 5.06 -13.48
N GLN A 201 -44.58 4.51 -13.67
CA GLN A 201 -43.31 5.23 -13.48
C GLN A 201 -42.45 5.16 -14.72
N GLU A 202 -41.69 6.22 -14.98
CA GLU A 202 -40.62 6.23 -15.96
C GLU A 202 -39.53 5.24 -15.53
N ARG A 203 -39.13 4.36 -16.44
CA ARG A 203 -38.08 3.37 -16.20
C ARG A 203 -36.83 3.67 -17.01
N MET A 204 -36.98 4.32 -18.16
CA MET A 204 -35.86 4.71 -19.00
C MET A 204 -36.19 5.97 -19.80
N GLN A 205 -35.25 6.90 -19.80
CA GLN A 205 -35.25 8.07 -20.67
C GLN A 205 -34.09 7.96 -21.66
N LEU A 206 -34.36 8.21 -22.93
CA LEU A 206 -33.36 8.33 -23.98
C LEU A 206 -33.50 9.69 -24.67
N ASN A 207 -32.48 10.54 -24.55
CA ASN A 207 -32.45 11.83 -25.22
C ASN A 207 -31.00 12.24 -25.57
N ASN A 208 -30.86 13.38 -26.25
CA ASN A 208 -29.55 13.86 -26.72
C ASN A 208 -28.62 14.44 -25.63
N ALA A 209 -29.14 14.68 -24.43
CA ALA A 209 -28.38 15.24 -23.31
C ALA A 209 -27.94 14.15 -22.32
N GLN A 210 -28.89 13.34 -21.84
CA GLN A 210 -28.68 12.32 -20.81
C GLN A 210 -29.62 11.14 -21.05
N ASN A 211 -29.04 9.93 -21.00
CA ASN A 211 -29.79 8.69 -21.00
C ASN A 211 -29.87 8.18 -19.57
N GLU A 212 -31.07 8.00 -19.04
CA GLU A 212 -31.29 7.66 -17.64
C GLU A 212 -32.06 6.34 -17.54
N LEU A 213 -31.68 5.49 -16.58
CA LEU A 213 -32.43 4.31 -16.19
C LEU A 213 -32.82 4.47 -14.72
N TYR A 214 -34.12 4.42 -14.42
CA TYR A 214 -34.64 4.75 -13.10
C TYR A 214 -35.02 3.50 -12.30
N GLY A 215 -34.49 3.40 -11.07
CA GLY A 215 -34.92 2.39 -10.09
C GLY A 215 -34.77 0.95 -10.58
N GLN A 216 -33.73 0.68 -11.37
CA GLN A 216 -33.45 -0.62 -11.97
C GLN A 216 -32.04 -1.10 -11.62
N THR A 217 -31.91 -2.42 -11.42
CA THR A 217 -30.62 -3.10 -11.44
C THR A 217 -30.28 -3.47 -12.88
N VAL A 218 -29.17 -2.96 -13.41
CA VAL A 218 -28.66 -3.37 -14.72
C VAL A 218 -27.88 -4.68 -14.56
N ASN A 219 -28.49 -5.80 -14.95
CA ASN A 219 -27.95 -7.16 -14.73
C ASN A 219 -27.12 -7.73 -15.90
N PHE A 220 -26.70 -6.90 -16.85
CA PHE A 220 -25.79 -7.31 -17.93
C PHE A 220 -24.40 -6.75 -17.64
N GLY A 221 -23.32 -7.51 -17.90
CA GLY A 221 -21.95 -7.03 -17.72
C GLY A 221 -21.72 -5.77 -18.56
N PRO A 222 -21.79 -4.56 -17.97
CA PRO A 222 -21.79 -3.36 -18.77
C PRO A 222 -20.36 -3.14 -19.27
N PHE A 223 -20.16 -3.13 -20.59
CA PHE A 223 -18.92 -2.65 -21.16
C PHE A 223 -18.97 -1.13 -21.23
N ILE A 224 -18.17 -0.47 -20.41
CA ILE A 224 -18.02 0.98 -20.41
C ILE A 224 -16.68 1.26 -21.11
N SER A 225 -16.73 1.84 -22.31
CA SER A 225 -15.55 2.03 -23.16
C SER A 225 -14.73 3.28 -22.83
N ASN A 226 -15.34 4.24 -22.14
CA ASN A 226 -14.73 5.52 -21.79
C ASN A 226 -14.74 5.68 -20.26
N ASP A 227 -15.29 6.78 -19.75
CA ASP A 227 -15.27 7.10 -18.33
C ASP A 227 -16.55 6.66 -17.62
N LEU A 228 -16.38 6.17 -16.39
CA LEU A 228 -17.46 5.95 -15.43
C LEU A 228 -17.23 6.84 -14.23
N THR A 229 -18.18 7.73 -13.94
CA THR A 229 -18.23 8.47 -12.67
C THR A 229 -19.32 7.88 -11.78
N ILE A 230 -18.97 7.49 -10.56
CA ILE A 230 -19.91 7.02 -9.53
C ILE A 230 -19.93 8.05 -8.41
N ASN A 231 -21.02 8.80 -8.27
CA ASN A 231 -21.17 9.84 -7.23
C ASN A 231 -21.48 9.27 -5.83
N GLY A 232 -21.66 7.94 -5.73
CA GLY A 232 -21.93 7.23 -4.49
C GLY A 232 -20.93 6.10 -4.24
N ASN A 233 -21.36 5.08 -3.52
CA ASN A 233 -20.50 3.93 -3.21
C ASN A 233 -20.38 3.00 -4.41
N GLN A 234 -19.17 2.55 -4.71
CA GLN A 234 -18.92 1.44 -5.62
C GLN A 234 -18.62 0.18 -4.80
N GLN A 235 -19.39 -0.89 -5.02
CA GLN A 235 -19.09 -2.22 -4.50
C GLN A 235 -18.73 -3.14 -5.67
N ILE A 236 -17.58 -3.81 -5.58
CA ILE A 236 -17.12 -4.79 -6.55
C ILE A 236 -17.07 -6.15 -5.86
N ASN A 237 -17.99 -7.06 -6.20
CA ASN A 237 -18.06 -8.40 -5.61
C ASN A 237 -17.04 -9.41 -6.19
N GLY A 238 -16.13 -8.92 -7.04
CA GLY A 238 -15.09 -9.71 -7.70
C GLY A 238 -13.76 -8.97 -7.74
N SER A 239 -12.93 -9.26 -8.75
CA SER A 239 -11.65 -8.59 -8.92
C SER A 239 -11.80 -7.21 -9.56
N SER A 240 -11.00 -6.25 -9.10
CA SER A 240 -10.76 -4.97 -9.78
C SER A 240 -9.34 -4.98 -10.34
N ASN A 241 -9.17 -4.66 -11.62
CA ASN A 241 -7.86 -4.47 -12.25
C ASN A 241 -7.76 -3.01 -12.70
N ILE A 242 -6.75 -2.30 -12.18
CA ILE A 242 -6.45 -0.92 -12.55
C ILE A 242 -5.07 -0.93 -13.19
N SER A 243 -5.01 -0.75 -14.51
CA SER A 243 -3.76 -0.92 -15.27
C SER A 243 -2.86 0.32 -15.26
N LEU A 244 -3.38 1.47 -14.84
CA LEU A 244 -2.65 2.74 -14.79
C LEU A 244 -2.51 3.21 -13.34
N HIS A 245 -3.30 4.20 -12.94
CA HIS A 245 -3.17 4.90 -11.65
C HIS A 245 -4.40 4.71 -10.79
N GLN A 246 -4.20 4.52 -9.49
CA GLN A 246 -5.25 4.55 -8.48
C GLN A 246 -4.88 5.57 -7.41
N THR A 247 -5.79 6.49 -7.09
CA THR A 247 -5.66 7.37 -5.93
C THR A 247 -6.77 7.05 -4.94
N VAL A 248 -6.41 6.83 -3.68
CA VAL A 248 -7.34 6.71 -2.56
C VAL A 248 -7.04 7.87 -1.61
N GLN A 249 -7.93 8.86 -1.53
CA GLN A 249 -7.74 10.04 -0.68
C GLN A 249 -8.12 9.79 0.79
N GLY A 250 -8.90 8.75 1.05
CA GLY A 250 -9.34 8.36 2.39
C GLY A 250 -8.64 7.11 2.91
N TRP A 251 -9.27 6.45 3.87
CA TRP A 251 -8.78 5.20 4.44
C TRP A 251 -8.77 4.07 3.41
N HIS A 252 -7.70 3.29 3.39
CA HIS A 252 -7.59 2.07 2.61
C HIS A 252 -7.27 0.90 3.56
N THR A 253 -8.16 -0.08 3.61
CA THR A 253 -7.99 -1.28 4.45
C THR A 253 -7.85 -2.51 3.56
N VAL A 254 -6.78 -3.27 3.75
CA VAL A 254 -6.55 -4.55 3.07
C VAL A 254 -6.57 -5.65 4.13
N ASN A 255 -7.64 -6.47 4.16
CA ASN A 255 -7.79 -7.57 5.13
C ASN A 255 -7.00 -8.84 4.76
N GLY A 256 -6.33 -8.84 3.60
CA GLY A 256 -5.55 -9.96 3.08
C GLY A 256 -4.11 -9.59 2.76
N PHE A 257 -3.49 -10.32 1.84
CA PHE A 257 -2.12 -10.05 1.42
C PHE A 257 -2.04 -8.81 0.51
N SER A 258 -1.03 -7.97 0.76
CA SER A 258 -0.61 -6.90 -0.16
C SER A 258 0.79 -7.22 -0.68
N LYS A 259 0.96 -7.17 -2.01
CA LYS A 259 2.26 -7.34 -2.66
C LYS A 259 2.59 -6.10 -3.47
N ILE A 260 3.74 -5.49 -3.19
CA ILE A 260 4.29 -4.36 -3.93
C ILE A 260 5.55 -4.86 -4.63
N ASN A 261 5.55 -4.86 -5.97
CA ASN A 261 6.68 -5.37 -6.77
C ASN A 261 7.80 -4.32 -6.95
N ALA A 262 7.51 -3.05 -6.70
CA ALA A 262 8.44 -1.93 -6.83
C ALA A 262 8.63 -1.26 -5.47
N ASN A 263 8.57 0.07 -5.41
CA ASN A 263 8.83 0.84 -4.20
C ASN A 263 7.55 1.05 -3.37
N GLN A 264 7.68 1.00 -2.05
CA GLN A 264 6.69 1.49 -1.10
C GLN A 264 7.29 2.67 -0.33
N GLU A 265 6.63 3.82 -0.36
CA GLU A 265 6.99 4.99 0.45
C GLU A 265 5.94 5.19 1.55
N VAL A 266 6.40 5.39 2.78
CA VAL A 266 5.54 5.70 3.93
C VAL A 266 6.10 6.95 4.59
N THR A 267 5.42 8.08 4.43
CA THR A 267 5.84 9.38 5.00
C THR A 267 5.41 9.55 6.46
N GLY A 268 4.41 8.79 6.90
CA GLY A 268 3.93 8.73 8.29
C GLY A 268 4.50 7.53 9.06
N PHE A 269 3.70 7.01 9.98
CA PHE A 269 4.08 5.84 10.78
C PHE A 269 3.82 4.53 10.03
N SER A 270 4.71 3.55 10.22
CA SER A 270 4.50 2.16 9.83
C SER A 270 4.58 1.28 11.09
N THR A 271 3.54 0.50 11.34
CA THR A 271 3.49 -0.46 12.45
C THR A 271 3.41 -1.86 11.89
N ILE A 272 4.35 -2.72 12.28
CA ILE A 272 4.35 -4.15 11.94
C ILE A 272 4.05 -4.91 13.23
N GLY A 273 2.86 -5.51 13.31
CA GLY A 273 2.40 -6.20 14.53
C GLY A 273 3.01 -7.60 14.74
N ALA A 274 3.77 -8.10 13.77
CA ALA A 274 4.41 -9.41 13.79
C ALA A 274 5.84 -9.29 13.21
N ASN A 275 6.26 -10.27 12.41
CA ASN A 275 7.62 -10.32 11.88
C ASN A 275 7.81 -9.41 10.66
N GLN A 276 8.94 -8.71 10.62
CA GLN A 276 9.46 -8.06 9.41
C GLN A 276 10.72 -8.80 8.94
N THR A 277 10.78 -9.17 7.67
CA THR A 277 11.99 -9.70 7.04
C THR A 277 12.48 -8.73 5.99
N VAL A 278 13.76 -8.33 6.08
CA VAL A 278 14.41 -7.44 5.10
C VAL A 278 15.51 -8.23 4.40
N ASN A 279 15.26 -8.61 3.15
CA ASN A 279 16.26 -9.28 2.30
C ASN A 279 17.08 -8.20 1.58
N GLY A 280 18.10 -7.66 2.25
CA GLY A 280 18.96 -6.61 1.72
C GLY A 280 19.44 -5.64 2.80
N SER A 281 19.82 -4.44 2.39
CA SER A 281 20.27 -3.39 3.31
C SER A 281 19.09 -2.66 3.96
N SER A 282 19.15 -2.50 5.28
CA SER A 282 18.32 -1.56 6.02
C SER A 282 19.17 -0.36 6.45
N PHE A 283 18.64 0.85 6.30
CA PHE A 283 19.30 2.07 6.75
C PHE A 283 18.35 2.85 7.66
N THR A 284 18.72 2.95 8.93
CA THR A 284 17.94 3.64 9.96
C THR A 284 18.68 4.90 10.40
N LYS A 285 18.04 6.06 10.28
CA LYS A 285 18.50 7.31 10.90
C LYS A 285 17.71 7.52 12.20
N GLY A 286 18.39 7.63 13.33
CA GLY A 286 17.79 7.82 14.66
C GLY A 286 17.99 6.64 15.60
N PHE A 287 17.28 6.65 16.73
CA PHE A 287 17.39 5.62 17.77
C PHE A 287 16.51 4.42 17.42
N ASN A 288 17.13 3.25 17.22
CA ASN A 288 16.40 1.99 17.18
C ASN A 288 16.36 1.43 18.61
N ARG A 289 15.19 1.48 19.25
CA ARG A 289 14.98 0.80 20.53
C ARG A 289 14.63 -0.66 20.23
N ALA A 290 15.63 -1.53 20.22
CA ALA A 290 15.39 -2.96 20.30
C ALA A 290 14.91 -3.27 21.72
N ALA A 291 13.64 -3.65 21.89
CA ALA A 291 13.19 -4.27 23.11
C ALA A 291 13.76 -5.70 23.13
N SER A 292 14.85 -5.89 23.88
CA SER A 292 15.35 -7.24 24.17
C SER A 292 14.54 -7.84 25.33
N TRP A 293 14.57 -9.17 25.48
CA TRP A 293 14.01 -9.86 26.66
C TRP A 293 14.72 -9.51 27.98
N PHE A 294 15.82 -8.76 27.94
CA PHE A 294 16.47 -8.20 29.12
C PHE A 294 15.99 -6.77 29.33
N ASP A 295 15.75 -6.37 30.58
CA ASP A 295 15.21 -5.07 31.03
C ASP A 295 16.05 -3.83 30.63
N ASN A 296 17.01 -3.96 29.71
CA ASN A 296 17.87 -2.89 29.23
C ASN A 296 17.67 -2.63 27.74
N SER A 297 17.55 -1.35 27.38
CA SER A 297 17.55 -0.89 26.00
C SER A 297 18.99 -0.58 25.57
N GLY A 298 19.43 -1.19 24.47
CA GLY A 298 20.81 -1.06 23.97
C GLY A 298 20.88 -1.07 22.45
N PHE A 299 22.03 -0.65 21.92
CA PHE A 299 22.35 -0.69 20.51
C PHE A 299 23.24 -1.91 20.24
N THR A 300 22.72 -2.91 19.51
CA THR A 300 23.48 -4.08 19.08
C THR A 300 24.17 -3.78 17.75
N PHE A 301 25.48 -4.06 17.65
CA PHE A 301 26.21 -4.01 16.39
C PHE A 301 26.09 -5.39 15.74
N ASN A 302 25.19 -5.51 14.76
CA ASN A 302 24.91 -6.78 14.10
C ASN A 302 26.03 -7.13 13.09
N TYR A 303 26.70 -8.27 13.28
CA TYR A 303 27.62 -8.83 12.27
C TYR A 303 27.03 -10.13 11.72
N THR A 304 26.87 -10.22 10.40
CA THR A 304 26.24 -11.38 9.75
C THR A 304 27.29 -12.45 9.42
N LEU A 305 27.20 -13.61 10.08
CA LEU A 305 27.62 -14.87 9.49
C LEU A 305 26.38 -15.70 9.18
N GLN A 306 26.44 -16.41 8.05
CA GLN A 306 25.33 -17.10 7.39
C GLN A 306 24.71 -18.17 8.32
N GLY A 307 23.50 -17.93 8.87
CA GLY A 307 22.72 -19.00 9.48
C GLY A 307 21.92 -18.74 10.77
N GLY A 308 21.80 -17.52 11.28
CA GLY A 308 20.91 -17.26 12.42
C GLY A 308 21.18 -15.91 13.06
N ILE A 309 20.12 -15.12 13.25
CA ILE A 309 20.21 -13.83 13.95
C ILE A 309 20.08 -14.15 15.44
N ASP A 310 21.19 -14.27 16.17
CA ASP A 310 21.19 -14.34 17.65
C ASP A 310 22.60 -14.04 18.21
N ASP A 311 23.10 -12.82 18.02
CA ASP A 311 24.08 -12.24 18.94
C ASP A 311 23.34 -11.23 19.82
N THR A 312 22.79 -11.73 20.92
CA THR A 312 22.06 -10.93 21.91
C THR A 312 22.97 -10.38 23.01
N ASP A 313 24.26 -10.68 22.96
CA ASP A 313 25.16 -10.47 24.09
C ASP A 313 26.38 -9.57 23.77
N SER A 314 26.51 -9.13 22.51
CA SER A 314 27.51 -8.16 22.05
C SER A 314 26.88 -6.84 21.57
N GLY A 315 27.39 -5.70 22.05
CA GLY A 315 26.81 -4.38 21.76
C GLY A 315 27.13 -3.29 22.78
N LEU A 316 26.56 -2.09 22.56
CA LEU A 316 26.59 -0.96 23.49
C LEU A 316 25.28 -0.93 24.31
N PHE A 317 25.37 -1.21 25.61
CA PHE A 317 24.19 -1.34 26.48
C PHE A 317 24.13 -0.25 27.55
N GLY A 318 22.95 0.33 27.73
CA GLY A 318 22.62 1.15 28.89
C GLY A 318 22.00 0.29 29.99
N LYS A 319 22.69 0.12 31.13
CA LYS A 319 22.13 -0.62 32.27
C LYS A 319 21.30 0.28 33.20
N GLN A 320 21.64 1.57 33.28
CA GLN A 320 21.06 2.64 34.12
C GLN A 320 21.41 4.01 33.49
N ASP A 321 20.88 5.13 34.03
CA ASP A 321 21.19 6.48 33.53
C ASP A 321 22.71 6.76 33.57
N GLY A 322 23.27 7.14 32.42
CA GLY A 322 24.67 7.51 32.23
C GLY A 322 25.71 6.37 32.12
N ILE A 323 25.35 5.09 32.31
CA ILE A 323 26.31 3.97 32.17
C ILE A 323 26.22 3.32 30.78
N VAL A 324 27.34 3.27 30.06
CA VAL A 324 27.47 2.58 28.75
C VAL A 324 28.43 1.39 28.89
N GLN A 325 28.00 0.18 28.52
CA GLN A 325 28.84 -1.01 28.54
C GLN A 325 29.11 -1.53 27.13
N ILE A 326 30.34 -1.97 26.86
CA ILE A 326 30.69 -2.85 25.73
C ILE A 326 30.72 -4.27 26.28
N ARG A 327 29.93 -5.16 25.66
CA ARG A 327 29.86 -6.57 26.01
C ARG A 327 30.30 -7.45 24.84
N SER A 328 30.80 -8.64 25.16
CA SER A 328 31.12 -9.71 24.20
C SER A 328 30.90 -11.06 24.88
N ASN A 329 30.15 -11.97 24.24
CA ASN A 329 29.84 -13.31 24.75
C ASN A 329 29.31 -13.29 26.19
N GLY A 330 28.37 -12.37 26.48
CA GLY A 330 27.72 -12.25 27.79
C GLY A 330 28.56 -11.57 28.88
N SER A 331 29.84 -11.29 28.61
CA SER A 331 30.75 -10.65 29.55
C SER A 331 30.90 -9.15 29.25
N VAL A 332 30.94 -8.32 30.30
CA VAL A 332 31.31 -6.90 30.16
C VAL A 332 32.81 -6.85 29.90
N VAL A 333 33.21 -6.25 28.78
CA VAL A 333 34.64 -6.07 28.42
C VAL A 333 35.10 -4.63 28.65
N ALA A 334 34.20 -3.66 28.50
CA ALA A 334 34.44 -2.27 28.90
C ALA A 334 33.18 -1.63 29.46
N GLU A 335 33.35 -0.71 30.40
CA GLU A 335 32.27 0.11 30.96
C GLU A 335 32.72 1.57 31.04
N PHE A 336 31.85 2.46 30.57
CA PHE A 336 31.93 3.90 30.69
C PHE A 336 30.84 4.34 31.67
N SER A 337 31.23 4.99 32.75
CA SER A 337 30.30 5.51 33.75
C SER A 337 30.44 7.04 33.86
N PRO A 338 29.35 7.74 34.22
CA PRO A 338 29.44 9.16 34.49
C PRO A 338 30.14 9.38 35.83
N PRO A 339 30.68 10.58 36.09
CA PRO A 339 31.28 10.90 37.38
C PRO A 339 30.29 10.60 38.51
N GLN A 340 30.65 9.70 39.43
CA GLN A 340 29.89 9.52 40.66
C GLN A 340 30.09 10.77 41.51
N GLY A 341 29.06 11.63 41.57
CA GLY A 341 29.10 12.84 42.35
C GLY A 341 29.21 12.51 43.85
N TYR A 342 30.39 12.66 44.42
CA TYR A 342 30.53 12.86 45.86
C TYR A 342 30.53 14.36 46.13
N THR A 343 29.53 14.79 46.90
CA THR A 343 29.37 16.16 47.38
C THR A 343 30.55 16.55 48.26
N ASN A 344 31.51 17.27 47.68
CA ASN A 344 32.10 18.54 48.15
C ASN A 344 33.55 18.64 47.66
N GLN A 345 33.70 19.50 46.65
CA GLN A 345 34.89 20.25 46.22
C GLN A 345 36.26 19.54 46.18
N CYS A 346 36.88 19.67 45.00
CA CYS A 346 38.27 19.34 44.65
C CYS A 346 38.53 17.90 44.20
N CYS A 347 37.76 17.40 43.23
CA CYS A 347 38.23 16.54 42.13
C CYS A 347 37.02 16.13 41.30
N ASN A 348 36.81 16.79 40.15
CA ASN A 348 35.84 16.34 39.16
C ASN A 348 36.47 15.08 38.53
N THR A 349 36.11 13.89 39.00
CA THR A 349 36.61 12.66 38.38
C THR A 349 36.04 12.55 36.97
N LEU A 350 36.92 12.52 35.97
CA LEU A 350 36.56 12.26 34.58
C LEU A 350 36.04 10.82 34.45
N SER A 351 35.21 10.60 33.44
CA SER A 351 34.64 9.31 33.04
C SER A 351 35.60 8.14 33.28
N ALA A 352 35.18 7.13 34.05
CA ALA A 352 35.99 5.95 34.24
C ALA A 352 35.81 4.99 33.06
N ILE A 353 36.91 4.59 32.40
CA ILE A 353 36.94 3.43 31.52
C ILE A 353 37.39 2.25 32.37
N LYS A 354 36.45 1.38 32.73
CA LYS A 354 36.77 0.13 33.43
C LYS A 354 36.93 -0.98 32.40
N LEU A 355 38.18 -1.37 32.15
CA LEU A 355 38.52 -2.52 31.32
C LEU A 355 38.47 -3.79 32.17
N TYR A 356 37.56 -4.70 31.84
CA TYR A 356 37.43 -5.99 32.53
C TYR A 356 38.27 -7.04 31.80
N GLY A 357 38.92 -7.93 32.56
CA GLY A 357 39.66 -9.05 31.96
C GLY A 357 41.04 -8.69 31.41
N ILE A 358 41.62 -7.55 31.76
CA ILE A 358 43.09 -7.38 31.66
C ILE A 358 43.68 -8.39 32.65
N GLN A 359 43.99 -9.60 32.18
CA GLN A 359 44.59 -10.64 33.00
C GLN A 359 45.94 -10.13 33.50
N LYS A 360 46.00 -9.86 34.81
CA LYS A 360 47.24 -9.75 35.56
C LYS A 360 47.90 -11.13 35.58
N GLY A 361 48.62 -11.44 34.51
CA GLY A 361 49.59 -12.53 34.53
C GLY A 361 50.73 -12.20 35.50
N PRO A 362 51.37 -13.20 36.12
CA PRO A 362 52.63 -12.97 36.82
C PRO A 362 53.66 -12.45 35.81
N ASP A 363 54.39 -11.40 36.17
CA ASP A 363 55.53 -10.84 35.43
C ASP A 363 55.24 -10.08 34.11
N ASN A 364 54.00 -9.66 33.87
CA ASN A 364 53.72 -8.73 32.76
C ASN A 364 54.19 -7.30 33.08
N PRO A 365 54.67 -6.55 32.08
CA PRO A 365 55.23 -5.22 32.27
C PRO A 365 54.16 -4.20 32.69
N GLU A 366 54.58 -3.21 33.49
CA GLU A 366 53.70 -2.16 33.98
C GLU A 366 53.17 -1.29 32.84
N VAL A 367 51.88 -0.94 32.93
CA VAL A 367 51.24 0.00 32.01
C VAL A 367 51.35 1.40 32.59
N GLU A 368 51.88 2.34 31.79
CA GLU A 368 51.97 3.76 32.08
C GLU A 368 50.91 4.53 31.30
N TRP A 369 50.40 5.61 31.90
CA TRP A 369 49.51 6.56 31.25
C TRP A 369 50.32 7.79 30.81
N ASP A 370 50.27 8.10 29.52
CA ASP A 370 50.80 9.35 28.99
C ASP A 370 49.74 10.45 29.12
N GLU A 371 49.96 11.41 30.03
CA GLU A 371 49.03 12.52 30.25
C GLU A 371 48.88 13.46 29.05
N GLN A 372 49.88 13.54 28.18
CA GLN A 372 49.85 14.46 27.04
C GLN A 372 49.09 13.87 25.85
N THR A 373 49.26 12.58 25.59
CA THR A 373 48.62 11.90 24.45
C THR A 373 47.36 11.12 24.83
N GLY A 374 47.17 10.82 26.12
CA GLY A 374 46.12 9.94 26.61
C GLY A 374 46.34 8.48 26.25
N HIS A 375 47.54 8.08 25.86
CA HIS A 375 47.87 6.71 25.50
C HIS A 375 48.25 5.88 26.73
N LEU A 376 47.79 4.63 26.77
CA LEU A 376 48.33 3.59 27.65
C LEU A 376 49.52 2.93 26.96
N GLN A 377 50.67 2.89 27.61
CA GLN A 377 51.91 2.33 27.08
C GLN A 377 52.57 1.38 28.07
N VAL A 378 53.51 0.57 27.60
CA VAL A 378 54.19 -0.43 28.42
C VAL A 378 55.63 0.01 28.70
N ASP A 379 55.99 0.10 29.98
CA ASP A 379 57.36 0.41 30.39
C ASP A 379 58.29 -0.76 30.01
N ASN A 380 59.41 -0.47 29.33
CA ASN A 380 60.31 -1.48 28.80
C ASN A 380 61.78 -1.06 28.93
N SER A 381 62.65 -2.05 29.19
CA SER A 381 64.08 -1.81 29.41
C SER A 381 65.01 -2.53 28.45
N SER A 382 64.49 -3.04 27.33
CA SER A 382 65.31 -3.73 26.32
C SER A 382 66.24 -2.76 25.58
N ARG A 383 67.52 -3.14 25.43
CA ARG A 383 68.51 -2.36 24.67
C ARG A 383 68.06 -2.04 23.24
N ARG A 384 67.31 -2.94 22.59
CA ARG A 384 66.82 -2.75 21.20
C ARG A 384 65.84 -1.58 21.06
N LEU A 385 65.21 -1.17 22.15
CA LEU A 385 64.21 -0.10 22.20
C LEU A 385 64.82 1.23 22.71
N LYS A 386 66.14 1.28 22.92
CA LYS A 386 66.86 2.45 23.47
C LYS A 386 68.02 2.85 22.55
N ARG A 387 68.27 4.15 22.44
CA ARG A 387 69.37 4.76 21.69
C ARG A 387 70.11 5.78 22.57
N ASN A 388 71.34 6.14 22.21
CA ASN A 388 72.16 7.13 22.94
C ASN A 388 72.38 6.80 24.43
N ILE A 389 72.75 5.54 24.71
CA ILE A 389 72.94 5.02 26.07
C ILE A 389 74.31 5.49 26.59
N ASN A 390 74.32 6.36 27.60
CA ASN A 390 75.51 6.91 28.26
C ASN A 390 75.43 6.69 29.78
N PRO A 391 76.57 6.63 30.51
CA PRO A 391 76.56 6.66 31.97
C PRO A 391 75.83 7.91 32.49
N LEU A 392 75.02 7.73 33.54
CA LEU A 392 74.45 8.86 34.25
C LEU A 392 75.55 9.50 35.11
N THR A 393 75.61 10.84 35.13
CA THR A 393 76.46 11.60 36.05
C THR A 393 75.58 12.60 36.77
N ASP A 394 75.48 12.47 38.09
CA ASP A 394 74.69 13.34 38.94
C ASP A 394 75.23 13.32 40.38
N ASN A 395 74.75 14.21 41.24
CA ASN A 395 75.06 14.20 42.66
C ASN A 395 74.11 13.27 43.42
N TYR A 396 74.41 11.98 43.37
CA TYR A 396 73.55 10.94 43.97
C TYR A 396 73.34 11.11 45.48
N ARG A 397 74.31 11.69 46.20
CA ARG A 397 74.23 11.91 47.65
C ARG A 397 73.14 12.91 48.07
N LEU A 398 72.59 13.70 47.15
CA LEU A 398 71.45 14.57 47.46
C LEU A 398 70.23 13.78 47.94
N ILE A 399 70.07 12.52 47.52
CA ILE A 399 68.96 11.66 47.98
C ILE A 399 69.01 11.40 49.49
N LEU A 400 70.19 11.45 50.10
CA LEU A 400 70.35 11.25 51.55
C LEU A 400 69.78 12.41 52.38
N LYS A 401 69.47 13.54 51.73
CA LYS A 401 68.80 14.69 52.36
C LYS A 401 67.27 14.59 52.28
N ALA A 402 66.74 13.69 51.46
CA ALA A 402 65.30 13.51 51.30
C ALA A 402 64.69 12.94 52.60
N GLN A 403 63.51 13.43 52.97
CA GLN A 403 62.80 12.97 54.17
C GLN A 403 61.43 12.39 53.80
N PRO A 404 61.11 11.16 54.22
CA PRO A 404 59.76 10.64 54.07
C PRO A 404 58.79 11.41 54.96
N LYS A 405 57.56 11.59 54.48
CA LYS A 405 56.46 12.25 55.17
C LYS A 405 55.30 11.28 55.32
N LEU A 406 54.51 11.51 56.36
CA LEU A 406 53.15 11.01 56.47
C LEU A 406 52.21 12.12 56.04
N TYR A 407 51.19 11.80 55.25
CA TYR A 407 50.23 12.78 54.76
C TYR A 407 48.87 12.13 54.50
N ASN A 408 47.83 12.97 54.53
CA ASN A 408 46.50 12.62 54.05
C ASN A 408 46.29 13.31 52.69
N ARG A 409 45.63 12.63 51.76
CA ARG A 409 45.25 13.24 50.48
C ARG A 409 44.09 14.19 50.70
N ILE A 410 44.11 15.35 50.03
CA ILE A 410 42.98 16.30 50.05
C ILE A 410 41.72 15.57 49.58
N GLY A 411 40.64 15.69 50.35
CA GLY A 411 39.35 15.03 50.07
C GLY A 411 39.23 13.57 50.54
N TYR A 412 40.28 12.97 51.11
CA TYR A 412 40.21 11.65 51.74
C TYR A 412 40.03 11.76 53.26
N PRO A 413 39.44 10.74 53.92
CA PRO A 413 39.29 10.72 55.38
C PRO A 413 40.64 10.78 56.11
N ASP A 414 40.67 11.44 57.28
CA ASP A 414 41.88 11.65 58.10
C ASP A 414 42.48 10.33 58.62
N GLU A 415 41.69 9.27 58.73
CA GLU A 415 42.17 7.95 59.13
C GLU A 415 43.04 7.29 58.04
N ARG A 416 42.96 7.77 56.79
CA ARG A 416 43.69 7.22 55.65
C ARG A 416 45.03 7.94 55.45
N VAL A 417 45.94 7.70 56.39
CA VAL A 417 47.32 8.21 56.33
C VAL A 417 48.13 7.41 55.31
N GLU A 418 48.79 8.11 54.39
CA GLU A 418 49.74 7.57 53.43
C GLU A 418 51.16 8.00 53.79
N LEU A 419 52.15 7.22 53.33
CA LEU A 419 53.57 7.53 53.46
C LEU A 419 54.16 7.81 52.09
N GLY A 420 55.13 8.72 52.01
CA GLY A 420 55.83 9.00 50.78
C GLY A 420 56.77 10.19 50.88
N TYR A 421 57.11 10.78 49.75
CA TYR A 421 57.91 11.99 49.63
C TYR A 421 57.10 13.10 48.98
N ILE A 422 57.49 14.34 49.27
CA ILE A 422 56.92 15.54 48.66
C ILE A 422 57.80 15.93 47.47
N ALA A 423 57.18 16.09 46.30
CA ALA A 423 57.89 16.28 45.04
C ALA A 423 58.64 17.62 44.98
N GLU A 424 58.05 18.66 45.55
CA GLU A 424 58.63 19.99 45.70
C GLU A 424 59.86 19.98 46.61
N GLU A 425 59.87 19.13 47.66
CA GLU A 425 61.06 18.97 48.50
C GLU A 425 62.21 18.33 47.70
N PHE A 426 61.92 17.34 46.86
CA PHE A 426 62.91 16.71 45.97
C PHE A 426 63.48 17.73 44.97
N ASP A 427 62.61 18.49 44.33
CA ASP A 427 63.00 19.57 43.41
C ASP A 427 63.93 20.58 44.12
N SER A 428 63.53 21.05 45.31
CA SER A 428 64.25 22.07 46.07
C SER A 428 65.68 21.68 46.47
N ILE A 429 65.95 20.39 46.66
CA ILE A 429 67.29 19.89 47.00
C ILE A 429 68.10 19.48 45.76
N GLY A 430 67.58 19.74 44.56
CA GLY A 430 68.25 19.50 43.28
C GLY A 430 68.01 18.14 42.65
N LEU A 431 67.07 17.33 43.16
CA LEU A 431 66.72 16.01 42.62
C LEU A 431 65.68 16.07 41.50
N THR A 432 65.78 17.07 40.62
CA THR A 432 64.81 17.36 39.54
C THR A 432 64.54 16.16 38.62
N ARG A 433 65.51 15.28 38.39
CA ARG A 433 65.35 14.05 37.58
C ARG A 433 64.45 12.98 38.22
N LEU A 434 64.21 13.09 39.52
CA LEU A 434 63.34 12.23 40.32
C LEU A 434 61.95 12.87 40.53
N VAL A 435 61.66 13.98 39.85
CA VAL A 435 60.39 14.69 39.94
C VAL A 435 59.66 14.58 38.59
N HIS A 436 58.35 14.42 38.66
CA HIS A 436 57.44 14.52 37.52
C HIS A 436 56.98 15.97 37.36
N TYR A 437 57.03 16.44 36.12
CA TYR A 437 56.49 17.74 35.73
C TYR A 437 55.45 17.50 34.64
N ASN A 438 54.34 18.23 34.69
CA ASN A 438 53.37 18.23 33.60
C ASN A 438 53.86 19.07 32.42
N GLY A 439 53.03 19.16 31.37
CA GLY A 439 53.35 19.94 30.17
C GLY A 439 53.54 21.45 30.38
N SER A 440 52.99 22.01 31.47
CA SER A 440 53.19 23.42 31.90
C SER A 440 54.45 23.61 32.76
N GLY A 441 55.15 22.53 33.12
CA GLY A 441 56.33 22.57 33.99
C GLY A 441 55.99 22.59 35.49
N GLU A 442 54.74 22.35 35.87
CA GLU A 442 54.33 22.26 37.27
C GLU A 442 54.70 20.89 37.82
N ILE A 443 55.12 20.86 39.08
CA ILE A 443 55.51 19.64 39.78
C ILE A 443 54.24 18.82 40.10
N THR A 444 54.21 17.55 39.70
CA THR A 444 53.04 16.67 39.88
C THR A 444 53.30 15.45 40.76
N GLY A 445 54.55 15.07 40.98
CA GLY A 445 54.86 13.92 41.82
C GLY A 445 56.32 13.50 41.84
N VAL A 446 56.64 12.50 42.66
CA VAL A 446 57.97 11.89 42.72
C VAL A 446 58.02 10.65 41.82
N ASN A 447 59.08 10.51 41.04
CA ASN A 447 59.36 9.32 40.25
C ASN A 447 60.00 8.23 41.14
N TYR A 448 59.17 7.55 41.93
CA TYR A 448 59.61 6.52 42.87
C TYR A 448 60.43 5.40 42.22
N LYS A 449 60.13 5.04 40.96
CA LYS A 449 60.87 4.02 40.21
C LYS A 449 62.34 4.36 40.04
N LYS A 450 62.66 5.65 39.85
CA LYS A 450 64.03 6.13 39.64
C LYS A 450 64.81 6.37 40.94
N VAL A 451 64.13 6.44 42.09
CA VAL A 451 64.80 6.63 43.39
C VAL A 451 65.78 5.49 43.69
N SER A 452 65.40 4.24 43.38
CA SER A 452 66.26 3.06 43.56
C SER A 452 67.56 3.15 42.75
N ILE A 453 67.54 3.79 41.59
CA ILE A 453 68.72 4.01 40.75
C ILE A 453 69.73 4.93 41.47
N TYR A 454 69.25 6.00 42.11
CA TYR A 454 70.12 6.91 42.89
C TYR A 454 70.66 6.22 44.14
N LEU A 455 69.81 5.48 44.86
CA LEU A 455 70.23 4.72 46.04
C LEU A 455 71.32 3.70 45.69
N ASN A 456 71.23 3.03 44.54
CA ASN A 456 72.24 2.09 44.09
C ASN A 456 73.62 2.74 43.89
N GLU A 457 73.69 3.94 43.30
CA GLU A 457 74.97 4.65 43.15
C GLU A 457 75.54 5.11 44.50
N VAL A 458 74.68 5.53 45.45
CA VAL A 458 75.12 5.83 46.81
C VAL A 458 75.66 4.59 47.52
N VAL A 459 75.03 3.43 47.35
CA VAL A 459 75.50 2.17 47.94
C VAL A 459 76.87 1.78 47.37
N LYS A 460 77.12 1.97 46.07
CA LYS A 460 78.45 1.74 45.48
C LYS A 460 79.52 2.66 46.07
N ASP A 461 79.20 3.94 46.26
CA ASP A 461 80.10 4.89 46.89
C ASP A 461 80.41 4.51 48.33
N HIS A 462 79.41 4.06 49.09
CA HIS A 462 79.60 3.57 50.44
C HIS A 462 80.46 2.29 50.47
N GLU A 463 80.29 1.36 49.53
CA GLU A 463 81.12 0.15 49.44
C GLU A 463 82.59 0.51 49.19
N LEU A 464 82.86 1.47 48.31
CA LEU A 464 84.22 1.97 48.06
C LEU A 464 84.83 2.61 49.32
N GLU A 465 84.05 3.38 50.07
CA GLU A 465 84.50 4.02 51.31
C GLU A 465 84.76 2.98 52.42
N ILE A 466 83.92 1.95 52.52
CA ILE A 466 84.10 0.82 53.44
C ILE A 466 85.40 0.07 53.13
N GLU A 467 85.67 -0.23 51.86
CA GLU A 467 86.92 -0.91 51.47
C GLU A 467 88.15 -0.06 51.75
N LYS A 468 88.06 1.27 51.56
CA LYS A 468 89.14 2.20 51.94
C LYS A 468 89.39 2.20 53.44
N MET A 469 88.34 2.26 54.26
CA MET A 469 88.45 2.19 55.73
C MET A 469 89.05 0.86 56.19
N LYS A 470 88.64 -0.27 55.58
CA LYS A 470 89.23 -1.59 55.88
C LYS A 470 90.73 -1.62 55.57
N ALA A 471 91.15 -1.06 54.44
CA ALA A 471 92.56 -0.99 54.06
C ALA A 471 93.39 -0.14 55.05
N GLU A 472 92.84 1.00 55.49
CA GLU A 472 93.47 1.86 56.50
C GLU A 472 93.59 1.16 57.86
N ILE A 473 92.53 0.48 58.30
CA ILE A 473 92.56 -0.34 59.53
C ILE A 473 93.64 -1.42 59.44
N ALA A 474 93.77 -2.10 58.29
CA ALA A 474 94.80 -3.12 58.10
C ALA A 474 96.23 -2.54 58.17
N ALA A 475 96.45 -1.35 57.58
CA ALA A 475 97.72 -0.65 57.65
C ALA A 475 98.08 -0.23 59.10
N LEU A 476 97.14 0.37 59.81
CA LEU A 476 97.31 0.74 61.23
C LEU A 476 97.57 -0.47 62.12
N GLN A 477 96.90 -1.60 61.87
CA GLN A 477 97.17 -2.85 62.59
C GLN A 477 98.59 -3.37 62.34
N ALA A 478 99.08 -3.30 61.10
CA ALA A 478 100.44 -3.70 60.76
C ALA A 478 101.49 -2.80 61.44
N GLU A 479 101.29 -1.49 61.44
CA GLU A 479 102.16 -0.53 62.14
C GLU A 479 102.20 -0.79 63.65
N ASN A 480 101.04 -0.96 64.29
CA ASN A 480 100.96 -1.22 65.73
C ASN A 480 101.64 -2.55 66.11
N ASN A 481 101.53 -3.58 65.27
CA ASN A 481 102.27 -4.84 65.45
C ASN A 481 103.80 -4.64 65.35
N GLY A 482 104.26 -3.82 64.41
CA GLY A 482 105.67 -3.44 64.27
C GLY A 482 106.19 -2.69 65.51
N LEU A 483 105.45 -1.68 65.97
CA LEU A 483 105.78 -0.92 67.19
C LEU A 483 105.82 -1.81 68.43
N LYS A 484 104.88 -2.77 68.57
CA LYS A 484 104.91 -3.75 69.67
C LYS A 484 106.17 -4.60 69.63
N ALA A 485 106.57 -5.10 68.46
CA ALA A 485 107.79 -5.89 68.31
C ALA A 485 109.05 -5.07 68.65
N GLN A 486 109.10 -3.80 68.24
CA GLN A 486 110.17 -2.88 68.60
C GLN A 486 110.22 -2.61 70.11
N ASN A 487 109.06 -2.38 70.74
CA ASN A 487 108.97 -2.21 72.20
C ASN A 487 109.43 -3.46 72.96
N SER A 488 109.06 -4.66 72.51
CA SER A 488 109.56 -5.91 73.11
C SER A 488 111.08 -6.03 72.98
N SER A 489 111.64 -5.68 71.81
CA SER A 489 113.10 -5.70 71.59
C SER A 489 113.83 -4.70 72.49
N LEU A 490 113.29 -3.49 72.67
CA LEU A 490 113.82 -2.49 73.59
C LEU A 490 113.73 -2.94 75.05
N GLN A 491 112.64 -3.60 75.45
CA GLN A 491 112.53 -4.18 76.80
C GLN A 491 113.59 -5.24 77.05
N THR A 492 113.84 -6.12 76.08
CA THR A 492 114.94 -7.12 76.17
C THR A 492 116.30 -6.44 76.26
N ALA A 493 116.58 -5.45 75.41
CA ALA A 493 117.84 -4.70 75.44
C ALA A 493 118.05 -3.98 76.78
N ASN A 494 117.01 -3.36 77.34
CA ASN A 494 117.06 -2.72 78.65
C ASN A 494 117.30 -3.73 79.79
N ALA A 495 116.73 -4.92 79.70
CA ALA A 495 116.97 -5.99 80.68
C ALA A 495 118.42 -6.48 80.64
N ASP A 496 119.00 -6.64 79.45
CA ASP A 496 120.40 -7.04 79.29
C ASP A 496 121.37 -5.94 79.73
N LEU A 497 121.07 -4.67 79.43
CA LEU A 497 121.83 -3.54 79.95
C LEU A 497 121.81 -3.50 81.49
N SER A 498 120.64 -3.76 82.09
CA SER A 498 120.51 -3.84 83.56
C SER A 498 121.36 -4.97 84.15
N LYS A 499 121.42 -6.14 83.49
CA LYS A 499 122.32 -7.24 83.90
C LYS A 499 123.79 -6.83 83.79
N GLN A 500 124.19 -6.16 82.70
CA GLN A 500 125.55 -5.66 82.52
C GLN A 500 125.93 -4.64 83.60
N GLN A 501 125.03 -3.70 83.91
CA GLN A 501 125.21 -2.74 85.01
C GLN A 501 125.39 -3.45 86.36
N ASN A 502 124.55 -4.44 86.67
CA ASN A 502 124.68 -5.21 87.90
C ASN A 502 125.99 -6.00 87.97
N ALA A 503 126.42 -6.63 86.87
CA ALA A 503 127.69 -7.33 86.80
C ALA A 503 128.89 -6.39 86.98
N PHE A 504 128.86 -5.21 86.35
CA PHE A 504 129.89 -4.19 86.49
C PHE A 504 129.96 -3.64 87.92
N SER A 505 128.81 -3.35 88.54
CA SER A 505 128.74 -2.95 89.96
C SER A 505 129.34 -4.02 90.87
N GLY A 506 129.04 -5.30 90.65
CA GLY A 506 129.65 -6.41 91.40
C GLY A 506 131.16 -6.53 91.20
N GLN A 507 131.67 -6.29 89.99
CA GLN A 507 133.12 -6.21 89.72
C GLN A 507 133.76 -5.04 90.47
N LEU A 508 133.11 -3.87 90.49
CA LEU A 508 133.58 -2.68 91.19
C LEU A 508 133.63 -2.90 92.71
N GLU A 509 132.60 -3.51 93.30
CA GLU A 509 132.60 -3.88 94.72
C GLU A 509 133.71 -4.87 95.08
N ASN A 510 134.00 -5.83 94.20
CA ASN A 510 135.07 -6.80 94.39
C ASN A 510 136.45 -6.12 94.30
N LEU A 511 136.63 -5.18 93.36
CA LEU A 511 137.82 -4.34 93.27
C LEU A 511 138.02 -3.51 94.54
N LEU A 512 136.96 -2.85 95.03
CA LEU A 512 136.95 -2.11 96.29
C LEU A 512 137.38 -2.98 97.47
N ARG A 513 136.83 -4.20 97.60
CA ARG A 513 137.25 -5.17 98.62
C ARG A 513 138.73 -5.55 98.50
N ARG A 514 139.24 -5.76 97.29
CA ARG A 514 140.67 -6.07 97.06
C ARG A 514 141.57 -4.89 97.40
N ILE A 515 141.17 -3.66 97.11
CA ILE A 515 141.89 -2.45 97.48
C ILE A 515 141.95 -2.32 99.01
N GLN A 516 140.81 -2.46 99.71
CA GLN A 516 140.76 -2.44 101.18
C GLN A 516 141.61 -3.56 101.81
N ALA A 517 141.63 -4.76 101.21
CA ALA A 517 142.49 -5.86 101.65
C ALA A 517 143.99 -5.56 101.46
N LEU A 518 144.36 -4.89 100.35
CA LEU A 518 145.73 -4.44 100.12
C LEU A 518 146.14 -3.34 101.11
N GLU A 519 145.28 -2.35 101.35
CA GLU A 519 145.50 -1.29 102.33
C GLU A 519 145.73 -1.86 103.74
N SER A 520 144.89 -2.79 104.19
CA SER A 520 145.05 -3.46 105.48
C SER A 520 146.30 -4.35 105.58
N SER A 521 146.75 -4.96 104.48
CA SER A 521 148.03 -5.68 104.44
C SER A 521 149.26 -4.76 104.48
N SER A 522 149.14 -3.52 104.00
CA SER A 522 150.22 -2.53 103.96
C SER A 522 150.47 -1.84 105.31
N THR A 523 149.46 -1.80 106.19
CA THR A 523 149.55 -1.24 107.55
C THR A 523 150.04 -2.25 108.62
N GLY A 524 150.31 -3.50 108.24
CA GLY A 524 150.77 -4.58 109.13
C GLY A 524 152.29 -4.78 109.18
N LYS A 525 153.09 -3.79 108.79
CA LYS A 525 154.57 -3.83 108.88
C LYS A 525 155.11 -2.68 109.73
#